data_AF-A0A3D5JD56-F1
#
_entry.id   AF-A0A3D5JD56-F1
#
_cell.length_a   1.000
_cell.length_b   1.000
_cell.length_c   1.000
_cell.angle_alpha   90.00
_cell.angle_beta   90.00
_cell.angle_gamma   90.00
#
_symmetry.space_group_name_H-M   'P 1'
#
loop_
_entity.id
_entity.type
_entity.pdbx_description
1 polymer ?
#
loop_
_entity_poly.entity_id
_entity_poly.type
_entity_poly.pdbx_seq_one_letter_code
_entity_poly.pdbx_strand_id
1 'polypeptide(L)'
;MGSVMSETAAADGANEPAGAASTPSGFAARDLDPVTVSDTMFDDPGYSPLDLYGSAQADAGDLSAPVVASCPHAGRSYPASMLAASKEPVSALRGLEDFGVDCLLPGLAAAGVTTVVNRFSRAYIDVNRDPAAVDSSMFSAPVSTRPPCQHVRAGYGLIPRLTATRKPIYAGKLDPTEIGTRLGNVHTPYHAALTSMMDQAVSRFGKVLLIDMHSMPAFDRLNNRLADIICGDGFGTTLDRDMADAITGFFRDRGFSIDWNHPYAGGFITREYGKADSQRQAVQIEINRGLYMDGSTRLNQPRVAGLRDTIAEFGQFLTSHCRGTV
;
A
#
# COMPACT_ATOMS: atom_id res chain seq x y z
N MET A 1 13.93 10.75 63.62
CA MET A 1 15.05 11.07 62.71
C MET A 1 15.10 9.96 61.68
N GLY A 2 14.58 10.26 60.49
CA GLY A 2 14.54 9.31 59.38
C GLY A 2 15.90 9.19 58.71
N SER A 3 16.22 7.99 58.25
CA SER A 3 17.23 7.77 57.22
C SER A 3 16.55 6.96 56.12
N VAL A 4 16.50 7.59 54.94
CA VAL A 4 15.92 7.10 53.71
C VAL A 4 17.05 6.41 52.95
N MET A 5 16.92 5.11 52.67
CA MET A 5 17.63 4.50 51.56
C MET A 5 16.60 4.24 50.45
N SER A 6 16.85 4.90 49.33
CA SER A 6 16.09 4.85 48.10
C SER A 6 16.80 3.86 47.18
N GLU A 7 16.20 2.70 46.93
CA GLU A 7 16.56 1.84 45.79
C GLU A 7 15.58 2.11 44.65
N THR A 8 16.06 2.85 43.65
CA THR A 8 15.41 2.99 42.34
C THR A 8 15.79 1.78 41.48
N ALA A 9 14.83 0.91 41.21
CA ALA A 9 14.96 -0.14 40.20
C ALA A 9 14.89 0.52 38.81
N ALA A 10 16.01 0.50 38.08
CA ALA A 10 16.06 0.78 36.66
C ALA A 10 15.52 -0.44 35.91
N ALA A 11 14.46 -0.26 35.12
CA ALA A 11 14.00 -1.25 34.16
C ALA A 11 14.81 -1.05 32.87
N ASP A 12 15.80 -1.91 32.66
CA ASP A 12 16.48 -2.08 31.38
C ASP A 12 15.47 -2.60 30.34
N GLY A 13 15.04 -1.70 29.45
CA GLY A 13 14.36 -2.06 28.20
C GLY A 13 15.39 -2.59 27.22
N ALA A 14 15.59 -3.90 27.21
CA ALA A 14 16.48 -4.56 26.26
C ALA A 14 15.97 -4.35 24.82
N ASN A 15 16.85 -3.76 24.02
CA ASN A 15 16.76 -3.58 22.58
C ASN A 15 16.89 -4.96 21.89
N GLU A 16 15.88 -5.43 21.17
CA GLU A 16 16.01 -6.66 20.38
C GLU A 16 16.75 -6.39 19.06
N PRO A 17 17.73 -7.22 18.68
CA PRO A 17 18.52 -7.03 17.47
C PRO A 17 17.77 -7.51 16.23
N ALA A 18 17.91 -6.76 15.14
CA ALA A 18 17.49 -7.15 13.80
C ALA A 18 18.32 -8.36 13.32
N GLY A 19 17.68 -9.51 13.09
CA GLY A 19 18.37 -10.67 12.51
C GLY A 19 17.72 -12.02 12.79
N ALA A 20 16.50 -12.24 12.31
CA ALA A 20 15.95 -13.56 12.04
C ALA A 20 14.78 -13.39 11.07
N ALA A 21 14.62 -14.30 10.10
CA ALA A 21 13.52 -14.31 9.15
C ALA A 21 12.18 -14.32 9.88
N SER A 22 11.61 -13.13 10.10
CA SER A 22 10.37 -12.97 10.84
C SER A 22 9.21 -13.22 9.89
N THR A 23 8.39 -14.20 10.24
CA THR A 23 6.98 -14.15 9.84
C THR A 23 6.47 -12.76 10.25
N PRO A 24 5.84 -11.97 9.37
CA PRO A 24 5.67 -10.55 9.70
C PRO A 24 4.77 -10.44 10.93
N SER A 25 5.35 -9.92 12.00
CA SER A 25 4.83 -9.99 13.38
C SER A 25 3.55 -9.15 13.59
N GLY A 26 3.02 -8.51 12.55
CA GLY A 26 1.79 -7.72 12.59
C GLY A 26 0.51 -8.47 12.21
N PHE A 27 0.59 -9.67 11.64
CA PHE A 27 -0.56 -10.30 10.96
C PHE A 27 -1.60 -10.98 11.87
N ALA A 28 -1.33 -11.08 13.17
CA ALA A 28 -2.24 -11.63 14.17
C ALA A 28 -3.06 -10.55 14.92
N ALA A 29 -2.61 -9.29 14.88
CA ALA A 29 -3.28 -8.20 15.57
C ALA A 29 -4.57 -7.80 14.84
N ARG A 30 -5.67 -7.67 15.58
CA ARG A 30 -6.98 -7.30 14.99
C ARG A 30 -7.11 -5.81 14.68
N ASP A 31 -6.51 -4.98 15.52
CA ASP A 31 -6.75 -3.53 15.53
C ASP A 31 -5.63 -2.74 14.82
N LEU A 32 -4.52 -3.42 14.50
CA LEU A 32 -3.38 -2.93 13.72
C LEU A 32 -2.96 -1.52 14.17
N ASP A 33 -2.47 -1.40 15.40
CA ASP A 33 -2.24 -0.09 16.03
C ASP A 33 -1.37 0.82 15.15
N PRO A 34 -1.72 2.11 15.05
CA PRO A 34 -0.89 3.07 14.32
C PRO A 34 0.44 3.26 15.05
N VAL A 35 1.50 3.49 14.28
CA VAL A 35 2.84 3.70 14.82
C VAL A 35 3.20 5.18 14.64
N THR A 36 3.43 5.89 15.73
CA THR A 36 4.06 7.22 15.65
C THR A 36 5.57 7.04 15.55
N VAL A 37 6.19 7.66 14.56
CA VAL A 37 7.62 7.54 14.32
C VAL A 37 8.33 8.89 14.47
N SER A 38 9.52 8.88 15.07
CA SER A 38 10.37 10.07 15.16
C SER A 38 10.87 10.46 13.77
N ASP A 39 10.86 11.75 13.45
CA ASP A 39 11.41 12.25 12.19
C ASP A 39 12.91 11.95 12.02
N THR A 40 13.65 11.84 13.13
CA THR A 40 15.07 11.43 13.10
C THR A 40 15.28 10.01 12.57
N MET A 41 14.21 9.19 12.44
CA MET A 41 14.32 7.87 11.83
C MET A 41 14.77 7.96 10.37
N PHE A 42 14.45 9.06 9.67
CA PHE A 42 14.76 9.20 8.25
C PHE A 42 16.27 9.39 8.01
N ASP A 43 17.01 9.75 9.05
CA ASP A 43 18.47 9.88 9.03
C ASP A 43 19.20 8.57 9.37
N ASP A 44 18.46 7.53 9.80
CA ASP A 44 19.03 6.23 10.13
C ASP A 44 19.43 5.49 8.84
N PRO A 45 20.71 5.09 8.65
CA PRO A 45 21.13 4.30 7.49
C PRO A 45 20.39 2.96 7.32
N GLY A 46 19.83 2.41 8.41
CA GLY A 46 19.03 1.19 8.40
C GLY A 46 17.54 1.42 8.12
N TYR A 47 17.11 2.67 7.91
CA TYR A 47 15.73 3.01 7.59
C TYR A 47 15.28 2.40 6.26
N SER A 48 14.07 1.85 6.26
CA SER A 48 13.34 1.51 5.04
C SER A 48 11.88 1.97 5.14
N PRO A 49 11.36 2.71 4.14
CA PRO A 49 9.94 3.10 4.08
C PRO A 49 9.01 1.95 3.74
N LEU A 50 9.56 0.80 3.37
CA LEU A 50 8.81 -0.32 2.82
C LEU A 50 9.31 -1.65 3.37
N ASP A 51 8.43 -2.64 3.30
CA ASP A 51 8.76 -4.04 3.51
C ASP A 51 8.77 -4.77 2.16
N LEU A 52 9.70 -5.72 2.01
CA LEU A 52 9.74 -6.65 0.88
C LEU A 52 9.41 -8.04 1.38
N TYR A 53 8.39 -8.66 0.80
CA TYR A 53 8.01 -10.05 1.06
C TYR A 53 8.26 -10.93 -0.18
N GLY A 54 8.52 -12.22 0.04
CA GLY A 54 8.77 -13.20 -1.04
C GLY A 54 10.26 -13.44 -1.30
N SER A 55 10.60 -13.92 -2.51
CA SER A 55 11.96 -14.40 -2.81
C SER A 55 13.03 -13.30 -2.83
N ALA A 56 12.64 -12.03 -2.79
CA ALA A 56 13.56 -10.89 -2.64
C ALA A 56 14.21 -10.78 -1.25
N GLN A 57 13.70 -11.50 -0.24
CA GLN A 57 14.31 -11.56 1.10
C GLN A 57 15.44 -12.61 1.21
N ALA A 58 15.59 -13.49 0.22
CA ALA A 58 16.70 -14.44 0.17
C ALA A 58 17.87 -13.81 -0.59
N ASP A 59 19.09 -13.95 -0.06
CA ASP A 59 20.39 -13.38 -0.50
C ASP A 59 20.84 -13.73 -1.94
N ALA A 60 19.94 -13.82 -2.91
CA ALA A 60 20.26 -14.26 -4.27
C ALA A 60 19.50 -13.53 -5.40
N GLY A 61 18.73 -12.46 -5.14
CA GLY A 61 18.12 -11.64 -6.20
C GLY A 61 17.25 -12.42 -7.22
N ASP A 62 16.85 -13.64 -6.87
CA ASP A 62 16.28 -14.58 -7.81
C ASP A 62 14.76 -14.58 -7.63
N LEU A 63 14.10 -13.75 -8.44
CA LEU A 63 12.64 -13.74 -8.50
C LEU A 63 12.13 -15.11 -8.89
N SER A 64 11.18 -15.63 -8.11
CA SER A 64 10.57 -16.92 -8.39
C SER A 64 9.49 -16.84 -9.47
N ALA A 65 8.86 -15.70 -9.71
CA ALA A 65 7.75 -15.58 -10.66
C ALA A 65 7.82 -14.29 -11.50
N PRO A 66 7.23 -14.27 -12.72
CA PRO A 66 7.03 -13.06 -13.52
C PRO A 66 5.88 -12.19 -12.99
N VAL A 67 5.67 -12.16 -11.66
CA VAL A 67 4.60 -11.42 -11.01
C VAL A 67 5.19 -10.66 -9.83
N VAL A 68 4.88 -9.37 -9.76
CA VAL A 68 5.26 -8.47 -8.66
C VAL A 68 4.00 -7.84 -8.09
N ALA A 69 3.93 -7.70 -6.77
CA ALA A 69 2.82 -7.06 -6.09
C ALA A 69 3.25 -5.73 -5.46
N SER A 70 2.38 -4.72 -5.53
CA SER A 70 2.50 -3.42 -4.87
C SER A 70 1.38 -3.29 -3.84
N CYS A 71 1.68 -2.78 -2.64
CA CYS A 71 0.69 -2.48 -1.62
C CYS A 71 0.99 -1.09 -1.03
N PRO A 72 0.45 -0.03 -1.65
CA PRO A 72 0.90 1.34 -1.38
C PRO A 72 0.23 1.95 -0.14
N HIS A 73 -0.94 1.45 0.28
CA HIS A 73 -1.84 2.16 1.21
C HIS A 73 -2.12 1.43 2.53
N ALA A 74 -1.51 0.26 2.77
CA ALA A 74 -1.65 -0.45 4.03
C ALA A 74 -0.87 0.20 5.19
N GLY A 75 0.12 1.04 4.87
CA GLY A 75 1.01 1.65 5.85
C GLY A 75 0.26 2.39 6.97
N ARG A 76 0.78 2.27 8.20
CA ARG A 76 0.20 2.88 9.41
C ARG A 76 1.25 3.57 10.29
N SER A 77 2.41 3.89 9.71
CA SER A 77 3.39 4.77 10.33
C SER A 77 3.06 6.24 10.04
N TYR A 78 3.13 7.06 11.08
CA TYR A 78 2.81 8.48 11.09
C TYR A 78 3.97 9.29 11.71
N PRO A 79 4.67 10.14 10.95
CA PRO A 79 5.72 10.99 11.49
C PRO A 79 5.23 11.93 12.57
N ALA A 80 6.01 12.09 13.65
CA ALA A 80 5.66 12.94 14.79
C ALA A 80 5.44 14.40 14.36
N SER A 81 6.26 14.94 13.46
CA SER A 81 6.10 16.28 12.88
C SER A 81 4.75 16.45 12.16
N MET A 82 4.33 15.46 11.38
CA MET A 82 3.05 15.47 10.68
C MET A 82 1.88 15.51 11.68
N LEU A 83 1.95 14.71 12.74
CA LEU A 83 0.92 14.68 13.77
C LEU A 83 0.86 16.00 14.54
N ALA A 84 2.01 16.62 14.84
CA ALA A 84 2.06 17.94 15.45
C ALA A 84 1.46 19.04 14.56
N ALA A 85 1.59 18.92 13.24
CA ALA A 85 0.98 19.83 12.26
C ALA A 85 -0.51 19.55 11.99
N SER A 86 -1.03 18.40 12.44
CA SER A 86 -2.40 17.95 12.18
C SER A 86 -3.42 18.60 13.14
N LYS A 87 -4.61 18.91 12.63
CA LYS A 87 -5.82 19.24 13.41
C LYS A 87 -6.65 18.01 13.76
N GLU A 88 -6.37 16.89 13.09
CA GLU A 88 -7.15 15.67 13.19
C GLU A 88 -6.38 14.61 13.97
N PRO A 89 -7.05 13.84 14.86
CA PRO A 89 -6.42 12.75 15.57
C PRO A 89 -6.05 11.62 14.59
N VAL A 90 -5.08 10.78 14.97
CA VAL A 90 -4.66 9.62 14.17
C VAL A 90 -5.86 8.78 13.73
N SER A 91 -6.83 8.54 14.63
CA SER A 91 -8.07 7.79 14.33
C SER A 91 -8.85 8.32 13.12
N ALA A 92 -8.84 9.64 12.87
CA ALA A 92 -9.47 10.23 11.70
C ALA A 92 -8.60 10.09 10.43
N LEU A 93 -7.27 10.10 10.58
CA LEU A 93 -6.33 9.86 9.48
C LEU A 93 -6.39 8.41 8.98
N ARG A 94 -6.63 7.45 9.88
CA ARG A 94 -6.75 6.02 9.55
C ARG A 94 -7.85 5.71 8.54
N GLY A 95 -8.85 6.58 8.39
CA GLY A 95 -9.88 6.43 7.36
C GLY A 95 -9.34 6.48 5.92
N LEU A 96 -8.10 6.98 5.72
CA LEU A 96 -7.41 6.94 4.45
C LEU A 96 -6.66 5.62 4.23
N GLU A 97 -6.39 4.82 5.26
CA GLU A 97 -5.66 3.56 5.12
C GLU A 97 -6.47 2.56 4.30
N ASP A 98 -5.75 1.74 3.54
CA ASP A 98 -6.24 0.45 3.04
C ASP A 98 -6.08 -0.58 4.14
N PHE A 99 -6.89 -0.38 5.18
CA PHE A 99 -6.72 -1.01 6.47
C PHE A 99 -6.58 -2.53 6.34
N GLY A 100 -5.40 -3.03 6.69
CA GLY A 100 -5.12 -4.47 6.77
C GLY A 100 -5.14 -5.22 5.44
N VAL A 101 -5.10 -4.55 4.29
CA VAL A 101 -4.95 -5.26 3.01
C VAL A 101 -3.64 -6.02 2.94
N ASP A 102 -2.56 -5.50 3.52
CA ASP A 102 -1.27 -6.18 3.68
C ASP A 102 -1.38 -7.49 4.43
N CYS A 103 -2.34 -7.57 5.37
CA CYS A 103 -2.61 -8.79 6.12
C CYS A 103 -3.12 -9.91 5.22
N LEU A 104 -3.59 -9.65 4.00
CA LEU A 104 -4.06 -10.67 3.07
C LEU A 104 -2.94 -11.22 2.16
N LEU A 105 -1.83 -10.48 2.06
CA LEU A 105 -0.76 -10.73 1.09
C LEU A 105 0.27 -11.82 1.44
N PRO A 106 0.38 -12.40 2.65
CA PRO A 106 1.36 -13.45 2.92
C PRO A 106 1.29 -14.65 1.96
N GLY A 107 0.08 -14.95 1.47
CA GLY A 107 -0.16 -16.00 0.48
C GLY A 107 0.52 -15.74 -0.88
N LEU A 108 0.69 -14.48 -1.27
CA LEU A 108 1.39 -14.11 -2.49
C LEU A 108 2.87 -14.47 -2.41
N ALA A 109 3.51 -14.18 -1.27
CA ALA A 109 4.90 -14.54 -1.04
C ALA A 109 5.11 -16.07 -1.10
N ALA A 110 4.19 -16.86 -0.52
CA ALA A 110 4.22 -18.32 -0.61
C ALA A 110 4.04 -18.84 -2.05
N ALA A 111 3.32 -18.10 -2.91
CA ALA A 111 3.19 -18.39 -4.34
C ALA A 111 4.38 -17.90 -5.19
N GLY A 112 5.43 -17.37 -4.55
CA GLY A 112 6.62 -16.87 -5.22
C GLY A 112 6.47 -15.47 -5.83
N VAL A 113 5.41 -14.73 -5.46
CA VAL A 113 5.19 -13.34 -5.88
C VAL A 113 5.93 -12.42 -4.92
N THR A 114 6.86 -11.64 -5.45
CA THR A 114 7.54 -10.61 -4.66
C THR A 114 6.61 -9.43 -4.43
N THR A 115 6.49 -9.00 -3.17
CA THR A 115 5.53 -7.96 -2.77
C THR A 115 6.24 -6.78 -2.11
N VAL A 116 6.00 -5.57 -2.60
CA VAL A 116 6.47 -4.30 -2.03
C VAL A 116 5.34 -3.67 -1.23
N VAL A 117 5.54 -3.44 0.07
CA VAL A 117 4.50 -2.88 0.96
C VAL A 117 5.00 -1.59 1.59
N ASN A 118 4.27 -0.49 1.40
CA ASN A 118 4.59 0.79 2.01
C ASN A 118 4.24 0.78 3.51
N ARG A 119 5.17 1.20 4.37
CA ARG A 119 4.96 1.25 5.83
C ARG A 119 4.26 2.53 6.28
N PHE A 120 4.35 3.61 5.49
CA PHE A 120 3.82 4.91 5.86
C PHE A 120 2.37 5.09 5.44
N SER A 121 1.58 5.75 6.30
CA SER A 121 0.20 6.09 5.96
C SER A 121 0.16 7.03 4.75
N ARG A 122 -0.77 6.77 3.83
CA ARG A 122 -0.99 7.66 2.69
C ARG A 122 -1.41 9.07 3.10
N ALA A 123 -1.84 9.27 4.36
CA ALA A 123 -2.09 10.58 4.92
C ALA A 123 -0.81 11.45 4.96
N TYR A 124 0.37 10.83 5.14
CA TYR A 124 1.67 11.50 5.07
C TYR A 124 2.05 11.78 3.61
N ILE A 125 2.11 10.74 2.78
CA ILE A 125 2.34 10.85 1.34
C ILE A 125 1.73 9.65 0.62
N ASP A 126 1.03 9.92 -0.47
CA ASP A 126 0.40 8.89 -1.29
C ASP A 126 1.36 8.43 -2.40
N VAL A 127 1.98 7.26 -2.21
CA VAL A 127 2.87 6.65 -3.21
C VAL A 127 2.13 6.17 -4.46
N ASN A 128 0.80 6.13 -4.46
CA ASN A 128 -0.01 5.88 -5.66
C ASN A 128 -0.50 7.19 -6.31
N ARG A 129 0.32 8.25 -6.27
CA ARG A 129 0.11 9.52 -6.95
C ARG A 129 1.37 9.99 -7.67
N ASP A 130 1.15 10.68 -8.78
CA ASP A 130 2.17 11.40 -9.51
C ASP A 130 2.86 12.43 -8.57
N PRO A 131 4.22 12.47 -8.52
CA PRO A 131 4.97 13.46 -7.75
C PRO A 131 4.59 14.92 -8.01
N ALA A 132 4.03 15.24 -9.17
CA ALA A 132 3.56 16.57 -9.53
C ALA A 132 2.07 16.83 -9.23
N ALA A 133 1.33 15.83 -8.73
CA ALA A 133 -0.09 15.94 -8.33
C ALA A 133 -0.25 16.62 -6.96
N VAL A 134 0.32 17.82 -6.82
CA VAL A 134 0.38 18.60 -5.59
C VAL A 134 -0.73 19.66 -5.56
N ASP A 135 -1.40 19.82 -4.42
CA ASP A 135 -2.32 20.94 -4.18
C ASP A 135 -1.52 22.16 -3.72
N SER A 136 -1.23 23.08 -4.64
CA SER A 136 -0.42 24.28 -4.34
C SER A 136 -1.01 25.19 -3.26
N SER A 137 -2.32 25.10 -2.99
CA SER A 137 -2.97 25.89 -1.95
C SER A 137 -2.54 25.50 -0.52
N MET A 138 -1.97 24.31 -0.35
CA MET A 138 -1.49 23.79 0.93
C MET A 138 -0.19 24.43 1.42
N PHE A 139 0.52 25.19 0.58
CA PHE A 139 1.89 25.63 0.88
C PHE A 139 2.00 27.13 1.15
N SER A 140 2.97 27.49 2.00
CA SER A 140 3.27 28.87 2.42
C SER A 140 3.89 29.72 1.31
N ALA A 141 4.59 29.09 0.37
CA ALA A 141 5.15 29.71 -0.83
C ALA A 141 4.76 28.94 -2.10
N PRO A 142 4.96 29.52 -3.31
CA PRO A 142 4.70 28.84 -4.57
C PRO A 142 5.48 27.53 -4.71
N VAL A 143 4.84 26.51 -5.28
CA VAL A 143 5.42 25.19 -5.56
C VAL A 143 5.16 24.78 -7.00
N SER A 144 6.07 23.98 -7.58
CA SER A 144 5.88 23.41 -8.91
C SER A 144 4.80 22.33 -8.87
N THR A 145 3.78 22.44 -9.73
CA THR A 145 2.66 21.50 -9.79
C THR A 145 2.21 21.30 -11.23
N ARG A 146 1.62 20.13 -11.53
CA ARG A 146 0.82 19.96 -12.74
C ARG A 146 -0.55 20.62 -12.56
N PRO A 147 -1.27 20.93 -13.66
CA PRO A 147 -2.68 21.32 -13.57
C PRO A 147 -3.45 20.33 -12.69
N PRO A 148 -4.24 20.80 -11.71
CA PRO A 148 -4.82 19.91 -10.72
C PRO A 148 -5.76 18.91 -11.39
N CYS A 149 -5.56 17.62 -11.14
CA CYS A 149 -6.49 16.58 -11.58
C CYS A 149 -7.70 16.48 -10.63
N GLN A 150 -8.64 15.58 -10.92
CA GLN A 150 -9.83 15.38 -10.09
C GLN A 150 -9.47 15.01 -8.64
N HIS A 151 -8.46 14.18 -8.42
CA HIS A 151 -8.04 13.76 -7.07
C HIS A 151 -7.44 14.92 -6.27
N VAL A 152 -6.59 15.76 -6.89
CA VAL A 152 -6.04 16.96 -6.26
C VAL A 152 -7.18 17.90 -5.85
N ARG A 153 -8.12 18.20 -6.75
CA ARG A 153 -9.30 19.02 -6.43
C ARG A 153 -10.16 18.43 -5.31
N ALA A 154 -10.25 17.10 -5.24
CA ALA A 154 -11.00 16.39 -4.21
C ALA A 154 -10.33 16.40 -2.83
N GLY A 155 -9.07 16.84 -2.74
CA GLY A 155 -8.27 16.89 -1.51
C GLY A 155 -7.32 15.70 -1.30
N TYR A 156 -7.11 14.87 -2.34
CA TYR A 156 -6.38 13.60 -2.26
C TYR A 156 -5.25 13.52 -3.32
N GLY A 157 -4.47 14.60 -3.42
CA GLY A 157 -3.23 14.66 -4.20
C GLY A 157 -2.07 13.89 -3.53
N LEU A 158 -0.84 14.13 -3.99
CA LEU A 158 0.39 13.52 -3.46
C LEU A 158 0.49 13.61 -1.93
N ILE A 159 0.23 14.80 -1.39
CA ILE A 159 0.04 15.01 0.04
C ILE A 159 -1.46 15.30 0.24
N PRO A 160 -2.22 14.42 0.90
CA PRO A 160 -3.63 14.64 1.13
C PRO A 160 -3.90 15.91 1.95
N ARG A 161 -4.88 16.70 1.52
CA ARG A 161 -5.38 17.87 2.24
C ARG A 161 -6.47 17.50 3.25
N LEU A 162 -7.25 16.46 2.94
CA LEU A 162 -8.46 16.10 3.66
C LEU A 162 -8.43 14.66 4.17
N THR A 163 -9.06 14.41 5.31
CA THR A 163 -9.40 13.06 5.79
C THR A 163 -10.48 12.42 4.92
N ALA A 164 -10.74 11.12 5.12
CA ALA A 164 -11.82 10.42 4.42
C ALA A 164 -13.20 11.06 4.64
N THR A 165 -13.43 11.66 5.81
CA THR A 165 -14.65 12.42 6.15
C THR A 165 -14.57 13.90 5.72
N ARG A 166 -13.64 14.24 4.83
CA ARG A 166 -13.46 15.58 4.22
C ARG A 166 -13.09 16.70 5.21
N LYS A 167 -12.43 16.37 6.33
CA LYS A 167 -11.91 17.40 7.25
C LYS A 167 -10.47 17.79 6.89
N PRO A 168 -10.07 19.07 6.98
CA PRO A 168 -8.68 19.49 6.76
C PRO A 168 -7.72 18.78 7.70
N ILE A 169 -6.67 18.17 7.16
CA ILE A 169 -5.64 17.49 7.96
C ILE A 169 -4.80 18.53 8.71
N TYR A 170 -4.27 19.54 8.02
CA TYR A 170 -3.27 20.45 8.60
C TYR A 170 -3.85 21.70 9.24
N ALA A 171 -3.18 22.19 10.29
CA ALA A 171 -3.57 23.39 11.00
C ALA A 171 -3.37 24.68 10.19
N GLY A 172 -2.29 24.73 9.43
CA GLY A 172 -1.91 25.83 8.56
C GLY A 172 -1.29 25.32 7.26
N LYS A 173 -0.62 26.22 6.56
CA LYS A 173 0.11 25.90 5.34
C LYS A 173 1.42 25.18 5.68
N LEU A 174 1.79 24.23 4.84
CA LEU A 174 3.06 23.51 4.91
C LEU A 174 4.19 24.32 4.29
N ASP A 175 5.41 24.07 4.73
CA ASP A 175 6.60 24.57 4.06
C ASP A 175 6.79 23.83 2.71
N PRO A 176 7.14 24.50 1.61
CA PRO A 176 7.45 23.86 0.33
C PRO A 176 8.47 22.71 0.40
N THR A 177 9.42 22.77 1.33
CA THR A 177 10.45 21.74 1.52
C THR A 177 9.86 20.38 1.87
N GLU A 178 8.66 20.33 2.46
CA GLU A 178 7.93 19.10 2.76
C GLU A 178 7.75 18.20 1.53
N ILE A 179 7.56 18.77 0.33
CA ILE A 179 7.38 17.98 -0.89
C ILE A 179 8.64 17.14 -1.15
N GLY A 180 9.81 17.79 -1.14
CA GLY A 180 11.09 17.14 -1.38
C GLY A 180 11.42 16.11 -0.31
N THR A 181 11.22 16.46 0.96
CA THR A 181 11.46 15.56 2.11
C THR A 181 10.60 14.31 2.04
N ARG A 182 9.28 14.44 1.82
CA ARG A 182 8.38 13.27 1.77
C ARG A 182 8.63 12.41 0.54
N LEU A 183 8.95 13.03 -0.59
CA LEU A 183 9.34 12.30 -1.80
C LEU A 183 10.60 11.48 -1.56
N GLY A 184 11.66 12.11 -1.04
CA GLY A 184 12.94 11.46 -0.77
C GLY A 184 12.84 10.33 0.27
N ASN A 185 12.05 10.52 1.32
CA ASN A 185 11.98 9.59 2.43
C ASN A 185 11.08 8.38 2.18
N VAL A 186 10.06 8.49 1.32
CA VAL A 186 9.03 7.44 1.17
C VAL A 186 8.70 7.14 -0.29
N HIS A 187 8.30 8.14 -1.07
CA HIS A 187 7.80 7.93 -2.44
C HIS A 187 8.88 7.40 -3.38
N THR A 188 10.00 8.10 -3.50
CA THR A 188 11.08 7.74 -4.42
C THR A 188 11.67 6.36 -4.07
N PRO A 189 11.98 6.01 -2.80
CA PRO A 189 12.44 4.67 -2.46
C PRO A 189 11.41 3.57 -2.77
N TYR A 190 10.11 3.82 -2.54
CA TYR A 190 9.04 2.88 -2.90
C TYR A 190 9.04 2.56 -4.39
N HIS A 191 9.05 3.60 -5.22
CA HIS A 191 9.08 3.46 -6.67
C HIS A 191 10.39 2.85 -7.17
N ALA A 192 11.53 3.16 -6.54
CA ALA A 192 12.82 2.56 -6.89
C ALA A 192 12.82 1.05 -6.63
N ALA A 193 12.31 0.61 -5.47
CA ALA A 193 12.18 -0.81 -5.15
C ALA A 193 11.23 -1.51 -6.13
N LEU A 194 10.07 -0.92 -6.42
CA LEU A 194 9.09 -1.48 -7.36
C LEU A 194 9.68 -1.63 -8.77
N THR A 195 10.31 -0.58 -9.30
CA THR A 195 11.01 -0.61 -10.58
C THR A 195 12.08 -1.70 -10.61
N SER A 196 12.92 -1.79 -9.56
CA SER A 196 13.98 -2.80 -9.48
C SER A 196 13.41 -4.23 -9.56
N MET A 197 12.32 -4.52 -8.84
CA MET A 197 11.70 -5.85 -8.87
C MET A 197 11.09 -6.15 -10.25
N MET A 198 10.44 -5.17 -10.88
CA MET A 198 9.89 -5.34 -12.22
C MET A 198 10.99 -5.55 -13.27
N ASP A 199 12.10 -4.82 -13.18
CA ASP A 199 13.24 -4.95 -14.08
C ASP A 199 13.88 -6.34 -13.97
N GLN A 200 14.07 -6.83 -12.75
CA GLN A 200 14.56 -8.19 -12.50
C GLN A 200 13.61 -9.25 -13.09
N ALA A 201 12.28 -9.06 -12.96
CA ALA A 201 11.30 -9.99 -13.49
C ALA A 201 11.35 -10.03 -15.03
N VAL A 202 11.41 -8.87 -15.68
CA VAL A 202 11.57 -8.78 -17.14
C VAL A 202 12.89 -9.39 -17.59
N SER A 203 14.00 -9.12 -16.90
CA SER A 203 15.30 -9.68 -17.23
C SER A 203 15.34 -11.21 -17.14
N ARG A 204 14.60 -11.81 -16.20
CA ARG A 204 14.60 -13.25 -15.95
C ARG A 204 13.57 -14.01 -16.78
N PHE A 205 12.38 -13.44 -16.96
CA PHE A 205 11.22 -14.12 -17.55
C PHE A 205 10.76 -13.51 -18.87
N GLY A 206 11.39 -12.41 -19.33
CA GLY A 206 11.00 -11.68 -20.53
C GLY A 206 9.73 -10.83 -20.37
N LYS A 207 9.07 -10.87 -19.20
CA LYS A 207 7.85 -10.11 -18.90
C LYS A 207 7.58 -10.05 -17.40
N VAL A 208 6.68 -9.15 -17.01
CA VAL A 208 6.17 -9.02 -15.65
C VAL A 208 4.71 -8.57 -15.65
N LEU A 209 3.92 -9.18 -14.77
CA LEU A 209 2.62 -8.67 -14.37
C LEU A 209 2.74 -7.99 -13.00
N LEU A 210 2.39 -6.72 -12.94
CA LEU A 210 2.24 -5.97 -11.68
C LEU A 210 0.80 -6.07 -11.18
N ILE A 211 0.61 -6.55 -9.94
CA ILE A 211 -0.67 -6.44 -9.23
C ILE A 211 -0.58 -5.36 -8.16
N ASP A 212 -1.36 -4.28 -8.31
CA ASP A 212 -1.42 -3.18 -7.34
C ASP A 212 -2.60 -3.42 -6.39
N MET A 213 -2.29 -3.82 -5.16
CA MET A 213 -3.22 -4.36 -4.16
C MET A 213 -3.75 -3.26 -3.25
N HIS A 214 -5.07 -3.09 -3.24
CA HIS A 214 -5.81 -2.09 -2.49
C HIS A 214 -7.03 -2.70 -1.79
N SER A 215 -7.66 -1.90 -0.95
CA SER A 215 -8.97 -2.23 -0.40
C SER A 215 -9.89 -1.03 -0.40
N MET A 216 -11.18 -1.30 -0.56
CA MET A 216 -12.22 -0.28 -0.67
C MET A 216 -13.32 -0.48 0.38
N PRO A 217 -14.07 0.58 0.75
CA PRO A 217 -15.26 0.43 1.58
C PRO A 217 -16.27 -0.57 0.99
N ALA A 218 -17.13 -1.15 1.83
CA ALA A 218 -18.11 -2.12 1.35
C ALA A 218 -19.23 -1.52 0.49
N PHE A 219 -19.46 -0.21 0.64
CA PHE A 219 -20.49 0.54 -0.03
C PHE A 219 -19.91 1.81 -0.64
N ASP A 220 -20.47 2.25 -1.76
CA ASP A 220 -20.16 3.55 -2.34
C ASP A 220 -20.77 4.70 -1.51
N ARG A 221 -20.59 5.94 -1.97
CA ARG A 221 -21.14 7.14 -1.30
C ARG A 221 -22.66 7.27 -1.37
N LEU A 222 -23.31 6.52 -2.27
CA LEU A 222 -24.75 6.45 -2.44
C LEU A 222 -25.35 5.25 -1.68
N ASN A 223 -24.53 4.54 -0.89
CA ASN A 223 -24.89 3.37 -0.13
C ASN A 223 -25.27 2.15 -0.98
N ASN A 224 -24.79 2.08 -2.22
CA ASN A 224 -24.86 0.87 -3.04
C ASN A 224 -23.74 -0.08 -2.64
N ARG A 225 -24.04 -1.38 -2.57
CA ARG A 225 -23.02 -2.40 -2.30
C ARG A 225 -22.08 -2.49 -3.50
N LEU A 226 -20.78 -2.34 -3.24
CA LEU A 226 -19.75 -2.56 -4.26
C LEU A 226 -19.53 -4.06 -4.46
N ALA A 227 -18.99 -4.44 -5.64
CA ALA A 227 -18.54 -5.81 -5.89
C ALA A 227 -17.54 -6.27 -4.80
N ASP A 228 -17.36 -7.58 -4.70
CA ASP A 228 -16.41 -8.14 -3.75
C ASP A 228 -14.97 -7.81 -4.17
N ILE A 229 -14.71 -7.82 -5.49
CA ILE A 229 -13.45 -7.41 -6.12
C ILE A 229 -13.73 -6.37 -7.20
N ILE A 230 -12.94 -5.30 -7.27
CA ILE A 230 -12.95 -4.39 -8.42
C ILE A 230 -11.56 -4.33 -9.03
N CYS A 231 -11.47 -4.67 -10.32
CA CYS A 231 -10.23 -4.58 -11.08
C CYS A 231 -10.14 -3.26 -11.84
N GLY A 232 -8.95 -2.67 -11.87
CA GLY A 232 -8.68 -1.45 -12.65
C GLY A 232 -7.49 -1.65 -13.57
N ASP A 233 -7.69 -1.55 -14.88
CA ASP A 233 -6.65 -1.71 -15.91
C ASP A 233 -6.53 -0.48 -16.83
N GLY A 234 -7.06 0.65 -16.37
CA GLY A 234 -7.10 1.87 -17.14
C GLY A 234 -8.01 1.83 -18.35
N PHE A 235 -9.05 0.99 -18.35
CA PHE A 235 -9.92 0.71 -19.49
C PHE A 235 -9.19 -0.06 -20.61
N GLY A 236 -8.46 -1.11 -20.22
CA GLY A 236 -7.70 -1.98 -21.12
C GLY A 236 -6.37 -1.40 -21.59
N THR A 237 -5.88 -0.32 -20.98
CA THR A 237 -4.60 0.30 -21.37
C THR A 237 -3.40 -0.36 -20.71
N THR A 238 -3.57 -1.00 -19.55
CA THR A 238 -2.45 -1.51 -18.74
C THR A 238 -2.37 -3.03 -18.70
N LEU A 239 -3.44 -3.75 -19.04
CA LEU A 239 -3.55 -5.21 -19.02
C LEU A 239 -4.15 -5.71 -20.34
N ASP A 240 -3.66 -6.83 -20.87
CA ASP A 240 -4.33 -7.46 -22.01
C ASP A 240 -5.66 -8.12 -21.62
N ARG A 241 -6.50 -8.32 -22.62
CA ARG A 241 -7.85 -8.85 -22.44
C ARG A 241 -7.87 -10.32 -21.99
N ASP A 242 -6.93 -11.14 -22.45
CA ASP A 242 -6.91 -12.56 -22.11
C ASP A 242 -6.60 -12.75 -20.62
N MET A 243 -5.64 -11.98 -20.09
CA MET A 243 -5.35 -11.94 -18.66
C MET A 243 -6.52 -11.34 -17.86
N ALA A 244 -7.17 -10.29 -18.35
CA ALA A 244 -8.35 -9.70 -17.70
C ALA A 244 -9.52 -10.71 -17.59
N ASP A 245 -9.79 -11.46 -18.65
CA ASP A 245 -10.81 -12.49 -18.70
C ASP A 245 -10.44 -13.67 -17.78
N ALA A 246 -9.15 -14.05 -17.74
CA ALA A 246 -8.65 -15.11 -16.86
C ALA A 246 -8.78 -14.75 -15.36
N ILE A 247 -8.43 -13.50 -14.99
CA ILE A 247 -8.63 -12.97 -13.62
C ILE A 247 -10.12 -12.98 -13.26
N THR A 248 -10.97 -12.58 -14.21
CA THR A 248 -12.43 -12.58 -14.02
C THR A 248 -12.96 -13.99 -13.76
N GLY A 249 -12.51 -14.98 -14.54
CA GLY A 249 -12.85 -16.39 -14.33
C GLY A 249 -12.41 -16.88 -12.97
N PHE A 250 -11.15 -16.62 -12.58
CA PHE A 250 -10.60 -17.04 -11.28
C PHE A 250 -11.48 -16.65 -10.09
N PHE A 251 -11.92 -15.39 -10.03
CA PHE A 251 -12.74 -14.89 -8.92
C PHE A 251 -14.19 -15.38 -8.99
N ARG A 252 -14.79 -15.43 -10.19
CA ARG A 252 -16.17 -15.91 -10.36
C ARG A 252 -16.33 -17.38 -10.03
N ASP A 253 -15.35 -18.21 -10.39
CA ASP A 253 -15.36 -19.65 -10.07
C ASP A 253 -15.30 -19.92 -8.55
N ARG A 254 -14.85 -18.93 -7.77
CA ARG A 254 -14.82 -18.94 -6.30
C ARG A 254 -16.01 -18.21 -5.67
N GLY A 255 -16.99 -17.78 -6.48
CA GLY A 255 -18.21 -17.15 -6.01
C GLY A 255 -18.10 -15.67 -5.67
N PHE A 256 -17.01 -14.99 -6.04
CA PHE A 256 -16.88 -13.54 -5.85
C PHE A 256 -17.58 -12.78 -6.97
N SER A 257 -18.28 -11.70 -6.60
CA SER A 257 -18.66 -10.67 -7.56
C SER A 257 -17.45 -9.84 -7.97
N ILE A 258 -17.34 -9.54 -9.25
CA ILE A 258 -16.23 -8.77 -9.83
C ILE A 258 -16.74 -7.73 -10.82
N ASP A 259 -16.27 -6.49 -10.64
CA ASP A 259 -16.48 -5.37 -11.56
C ASP A 259 -15.14 -4.85 -12.08
N TRP A 260 -15.20 -4.07 -13.17
CA TRP A 260 -14.03 -3.47 -13.80
C TRP A 260 -14.19 -1.96 -13.96
N ASN A 261 -13.11 -1.25 -13.66
CA ASN A 261 -12.89 0.17 -13.91
C ASN A 261 -13.90 1.15 -13.28
N HIS A 262 -14.82 0.69 -12.45
CA HIS A 262 -15.80 1.53 -11.76
C HIS A 262 -15.99 1.08 -10.31
N PRO A 263 -15.91 1.99 -9.31
CA PRO A 263 -15.48 3.39 -9.43
C PRO A 263 -13.95 3.55 -9.54
N TYR A 264 -13.19 2.44 -9.52
CA TYR A 264 -11.73 2.42 -9.49
C TYR A 264 -11.16 1.88 -10.81
N ALA A 265 -10.57 2.76 -11.63
CA ALA A 265 -10.04 2.44 -12.96
C ALA A 265 -8.53 2.22 -13.02
N GLY A 266 -7.88 1.96 -11.88
CA GLY A 266 -6.42 1.91 -11.77
C GLY A 266 -5.80 3.28 -11.53
N GLY A 267 -4.96 3.35 -10.50
CA GLY A 267 -4.27 4.53 -10.01
C GLY A 267 -3.00 4.89 -10.79
N PHE A 268 -2.13 5.68 -10.17
CA PHE A 268 -0.87 6.10 -10.77
C PHE A 268 0.07 4.93 -11.03
N ILE A 269 0.29 4.06 -10.04
CA ILE A 269 1.16 2.89 -10.14
C ILE A 269 0.71 2.00 -11.30
N THR A 270 -0.57 1.63 -11.38
CA THR A 270 -1.08 0.80 -12.47
C THR A 270 -0.81 1.41 -13.85
N ARG A 271 -1.03 2.72 -14.00
CA ARG A 271 -0.91 3.42 -15.28
C ARG A 271 0.53 3.75 -15.67
N GLU A 272 1.38 3.98 -14.68
CA GLU A 272 2.80 4.28 -14.88
C GLU A 272 3.57 3.03 -15.29
N TYR A 273 3.27 1.89 -14.66
CA TYR A 273 4.04 0.67 -14.80
C TYR A 273 3.46 -0.36 -15.77
N GLY A 274 2.21 -0.18 -16.20
CA GLY A 274 1.51 -1.12 -17.06
C GLY A 274 1.22 -0.57 -18.45
N LYS A 275 1.46 -1.39 -19.47
CA LYS A 275 1.02 -1.17 -20.84
C LYS A 275 0.61 -2.51 -21.47
N ALA A 276 -0.65 -2.62 -21.88
CA ALA A 276 -1.28 -3.87 -22.30
C ALA A 276 -0.51 -4.60 -23.42
N ASP A 277 0.04 -3.85 -24.38
CA ASP A 277 0.77 -4.36 -25.55
C ASP A 277 2.30 -4.52 -25.32
N SER A 278 2.73 -4.64 -24.06
CA SER A 278 4.15 -4.69 -23.69
C SER A 278 4.49 -5.85 -22.77
N GLN A 279 5.79 -6.03 -22.51
CA GLN A 279 6.31 -6.99 -21.53
C GLN A 279 5.98 -6.60 -20.07
N ARG A 280 5.47 -5.39 -19.83
CA ARG A 280 5.08 -4.90 -18.51
C ARG A 280 3.60 -4.60 -18.50
N GLN A 281 2.82 -5.46 -17.89
CA GLN A 281 1.40 -5.25 -17.70
C GLN A 281 1.10 -4.98 -16.23
N ALA A 282 0.01 -4.29 -15.96
CA ALA A 282 -0.42 -4.00 -14.60
C ALA A 282 -1.93 -4.03 -14.45
N VAL A 283 -2.39 -4.43 -13.26
CA VAL A 283 -3.78 -4.37 -12.85
C VAL A 283 -3.88 -3.94 -11.39
N GLN A 284 -4.84 -3.07 -11.09
CA GLN A 284 -5.21 -2.74 -9.72
C GLN A 284 -6.27 -3.72 -9.24
N ILE A 285 -6.14 -4.23 -8.01
CA ILE A 285 -7.14 -5.07 -7.35
C ILE A 285 -7.63 -4.35 -6.09
N GLU A 286 -8.89 -3.96 -6.10
CA GLU A 286 -9.59 -3.38 -4.94
C GLU A 286 -10.40 -4.47 -4.24
N ILE A 287 -10.03 -4.78 -3.00
CA ILE A 287 -10.71 -5.78 -2.18
C ILE A 287 -11.77 -5.09 -1.31
N ASN A 288 -13.01 -5.55 -1.38
CA ASN A 288 -14.09 -5.04 -0.54
C ASN A 288 -13.82 -5.35 0.95
N ARG A 289 -13.70 -4.31 1.78
CA ARG A 289 -13.43 -4.45 3.23
C ARG A 289 -14.50 -5.26 3.98
N GLY A 290 -15.73 -5.33 3.46
CA GLY A 290 -16.78 -6.18 4.01
C GLY A 290 -16.42 -7.68 4.01
N LEU A 291 -15.48 -8.09 3.14
CA LEU A 291 -14.99 -9.46 3.08
C LEU A 291 -14.11 -9.85 4.25
N TYR A 292 -13.45 -8.91 4.93
CA TYR A 292 -12.41 -9.25 5.92
C TYR A 292 -12.38 -8.37 7.18
N MET A 293 -13.23 -7.33 7.26
CA MET A 293 -13.27 -6.41 8.40
C MET A 293 -14.61 -6.45 9.15
N ASP A 294 -14.55 -6.09 10.43
CA ASP A 294 -15.69 -5.72 11.26
C ASP A 294 -15.68 -4.19 11.44
N GLY A 295 -16.54 -3.47 10.70
CA GLY A 295 -16.54 -2.01 10.71
C GLY A 295 -15.36 -1.43 9.92
N SER A 296 -14.77 -0.33 10.40
CA SER A 296 -13.79 0.47 9.64
C SER A 296 -12.33 0.30 10.06
N THR A 297 -12.05 -0.25 11.24
CA THR A 297 -10.68 -0.31 11.81
C THR A 297 -10.44 -1.58 12.62
N ARG A 298 -11.06 -2.70 12.23
CA ARG A 298 -10.90 -3.98 12.93
C ARG A 298 -10.99 -5.15 11.97
N LEU A 299 -10.02 -6.05 12.05
CA LEU A 299 -10.01 -7.28 11.25
C LEU A 299 -10.93 -8.35 11.84
N ASN A 300 -11.67 -9.01 10.96
CA ASN A 300 -12.39 -10.24 11.27
C ASN A 300 -11.47 -11.44 10.97
N GLN A 301 -10.84 -12.01 11.99
CA GLN A 301 -9.76 -13.00 11.81
C GLN A 301 -10.17 -14.25 11.01
N PRO A 302 -11.32 -14.90 11.25
CA PRO A 302 -11.77 -16.02 10.41
C PRO A 302 -11.92 -15.65 8.94
N ARG A 303 -12.47 -14.46 8.64
CA ARG A 303 -12.63 -13.98 7.27
C ARG A 303 -11.28 -13.63 6.62
N VAL A 304 -10.38 -13.01 7.36
CA VAL A 304 -9.00 -12.77 6.92
C VAL A 304 -8.31 -14.09 6.56
N ALA A 305 -8.46 -15.14 7.37
CA ALA A 305 -7.88 -16.44 7.07
C ALA A 305 -8.42 -17.03 5.75
N GLY A 306 -9.74 -17.08 5.57
CA GLY A 306 -10.33 -17.59 4.31
C GLY A 306 -9.94 -16.75 3.08
N LEU A 307 -9.85 -15.44 3.24
CA LEU A 307 -9.44 -14.56 2.13
C LEU A 307 -7.93 -14.68 1.84
N ARG A 308 -7.07 -14.92 2.85
CA ARG A 308 -5.65 -15.25 2.64
C ARG A 308 -5.47 -16.48 1.78
N ASP A 309 -6.26 -17.54 2.03
CA ASP A 309 -6.20 -18.76 1.23
C ASP A 309 -6.56 -18.46 -0.23
N THR A 310 -7.63 -17.69 -0.45
CA THR A 310 -8.03 -17.23 -1.80
C THR A 310 -6.92 -16.42 -2.48
N ILE A 311 -6.28 -15.48 -1.76
CA ILE A 311 -5.19 -14.66 -2.30
C ILE A 311 -3.94 -15.49 -2.59
N ALA A 312 -3.66 -16.53 -1.79
CA ALA A 312 -2.58 -17.47 -2.06
C ALA A 312 -2.84 -18.24 -3.37
N GLU A 313 -4.06 -18.77 -3.55
CA GLU A 313 -4.49 -19.42 -4.78
C GLU A 313 -4.43 -18.47 -5.99
N PHE A 314 -4.78 -17.19 -5.80
CA PHE A 314 -4.68 -16.18 -6.83
C PHE A 314 -3.25 -15.94 -7.27
N GLY A 315 -2.32 -15.81 -6.30
CA GLY A 315 -0.89 -15.72 -6.59
C GLY A 315 -0.37 -16.92 -7.37
N GLN A 316 -0.77 -18.15 -6.99
CA GLN A 316 -0.39 -19.37 -7.70
C GLN A 316 -0.94 -19.41 -9.13
N PHE A 317 -2.21 -19.01 -9.30
CA PHE A 317 -2.86 -18.88 -10.58
C PHE A 317 -2.11 -17.91 -11.51
N LEU A 318 -1.83 -16.69 -11.04
CA LEU A 318 -1.10 -15.69 -11.82
C LEU A 318 0.30 -16.17 -12.19
N THR A 319 1.05 -16.69 -11.22
CA THR A 319 2.40 -17.22 -11.46
C THR A 319 2.40 -18.33 -12.52
N SER A 320 1.43 -19.24 -12.47
CA SER A 320 1.30 -20.34 -13.43
C SER A 320 0.91 -19.83 -14.81
N HIS A 321 -0.09 -18.94 -14.88
CA HIS A 321 -0.59 -18.37 -16.13
C HIS A 321 0.49 -17.56 -16.86
N CYS A 322 1.22 -16.71 -16.14
CA CYS A 322 2.30 -15.92 -16.71
C CYS A 322 3.52 -16.78 -17.13
N ARG A 323 3.77 -17.93 -16.51
CA ARG A 323 4.83 -18.87 -16.93
C ARG A 323 4.43 -19.70 -18.16
N GLY A 324 3.18 -20.15 -18.25
CA GLY A 324 2.69 -21.01 -19.33
C GLY A 324 2.49 -20.30 -20.69
N THR A 325 2.70 -18.99 -20.74
CA THR A 325 2.59 -18.13 -21.92
C THR A 325 3.96 -17.74 -22.49
N VAL A 326 4.97 -18.60 -22.30
CA VAL A 326 6.35 -18.45 -22.85
C VAL A 326 6.62 -19.58 -23.83
#